data_AF-A0A3D0HQG6-F1
#
_entry.id   AF-A0A3D0HQG6-F1
#
_cell.length_a   1.000
_cell.length_b   1.000
_cell.length_c   1.000
_cell.angle_alpha   90.00
_cell.angle_beta   90.00
_cell.angle_gamma   90.00
#
_symmetry.space_group_name_H-M   'P 1'
#
loop_
_entity.id
_entity.type
_entity.pdbx_description
1 polymer ?
#
loop_
_entity_poly.entity_id
_entity_poly.type
_entity_poly.pdbx_seq_one_letter_code
_entity_poly.pdbx_strand_id
1 'polypeptide(L)'
;MRSTNLQMHKKSKFPVILIGIGCIIYAIMVRYTNFRIPCFFHKITGYYCPGCGITRMFYHLTFLDWKRASQENYFLFWSIPLLLGLFLVYYFPFSKFEKSRWRKKLINITAIGYLIGLVIWSVVRNILSI
;
A
#
# COMPACT_ATOMS: atom_id res chain seq x y z
N MET A 1 -19.95 -40.04 0.99
CA MET A 1 -18.57 -39.71 1.37
C MET A 1 -18.05 -38.59 0.47
N ARG A 2 -17.49 -37.53 1.09
CA ARG A 2 -16.66 -36.41 0.56
C ARG A 2 -17.23 -35.48 -0.53
N SER A 3 -17.77 -34.38 -0.02
CA SER A 3 -17.67 -33.01 -0.53
C SER A 3 -16.37 -32.71 -1.29
N THR A 4 -16.48 -32.20 -2.51
CA THR A 4 -15.52 -31.22 -3.05
C THR A 4 -16.27 -30.23 -3.94
N ASN A 5 -17.01 -29.32 -3.29
CA ASN A 5 -17.51 -28.10 -3.91
C ASN A 5 -16.31 -27.24 -4.34
N LEU A 6 -15.89 -27.37 -5.60
CA LEU A 6 -15.01 -26.40 -6.26
C LEU A 6 -15.85 -25.14 -6.57
N GLN A 7 -16.11 -24.34 -5.54
CA GLN A 7 -16.64 -23.00 -5.70
C GLN A 7 -15.55 -22.13 -6.33
N MET A 8 -15.62 -21.97 -7.65
CA MET A 8 -14.91 -20.93 -8.37
C MET A 8 -15.39 -19.57 -7.84
N HIS A 9 -14.54 -18.94 -7.04
CA HIS A 9 -14.73 -17.63 -6.42
C HIS A 9 -14.90 -16.54 -7.49
N LYS A 10 -16.12 -16.37 -8.00
CA LYS A 10 -16.53 -15.31 -8.92
C LYS A 10 -16.38 -13.97 -8.17
N LYS A 11 -15.19 -13.37 -8.20
CA LYS A 11 -14.92 -12.06 -7.58
C LYS A 11 -15.89 -11.04 -8.19
N SER A 12 -16.96 -10.75 -7.46
CA SER A 12 -17.89 -9.68 -7.82
C SER A 12 -17.09 -8.38 -7.97
N LYS A 13 -17.29 -7.67 -9.08
CA LYS A 13 -16.68 -6.33 -9.29
C LYS A 13 -17.35 -5.25 -8.42
N PHE A 14 -18.47 -5.61 -7.78
CA PHE A 14 -19.27 -4.74 -6.93
C PHE A 14 -18.49 -4.06 -5.78
N PRO A 15 -17.66 -4.77 -4.97
CA PRO A 15 -16.82 -4.13 -3.97
C PRO A 15 -15.83 -3.10 -4.54
N VAL A 16 -15.29 -3.34 -5.74
CA VAL A 16 -14.34 -2.41 -6.37
C VAL A 16 -15.02 -1.11 -6.78
N ILE A 17 -16.24 -1.22 -7.33
CA ILE A 17 -17.04 -0.05 -7.75
C ILE A 17 -17.46 0.77 -6.52
N LEU A 18 -17.90 0.10 -5.45
CA LEU A 18 -18.31 0.77 -4.21
C LEU A 18 -17.14 1.52 -3.54
N ILE A 19 -15.95 0.91 -3.51
CA ILE A 19 -14.72 1.54 -3.02
C ILE A 19 -14.35 2.75 -3.89
N GLY A 20 -14.44 2.62 -5.22
CA GLY A 20 -14.16 3.72 -6.15
C GLY A 20 -15.07 4.94 -5.92
N ILE A 21 -16.37 4.71 -5.76
CA ILE A 21 -17.35 5.77 -5.48
C ILE A 21 -17.05 6.44 -4.12
N GLY A 22 -16.76 5.65 -3.08
CA GLY A 22 -16.39 6.17 -1.77
C GLY A 22 -15.14 7.06 -1.81
N CYS A 23 -14.12 6.66 -2.58
CA CYS A 23 -12.91 7.46 -2.79
C CYS A 23 -13.20 8.79 -3.52
N ILE A 24 -14.09 8.81 -4.51
CA ILE A 24 -14.45 10.02 -5.26
C ILE A 24 -15.21 10.99 -4.35
N ILE A 25 -16.20 10.51 -3.60
CA ILE A 25 -16.97 11.32 -2.66
C ILE A 25 -16.04 11.92 -1.59
N TYR A 26 -15.12 11.12 -1.05
CA TYR A 26 -14.12 11.59 -0.09
C TYR A 26 -13.19 12.66 -0.68
N ALA A 27 -12.72 12.48 -1.92
CA ALA A 27 -11.88 13.46 -2.59
C ALA A 27 -12.60 14.80 -2.80
N ILE A 28 -13.88 14.76 -3.17
CA ILE A 28 -14.72 15.96 -3.29
C ILE A 28 -14.89 16.62 -1.92
N MET A 29 -15.19 15.87 -0.86
CA MET A 29 -15.30 16.45 0.49
C MET A 29 -13.99 17.11 0.93
N VAL A 30 -12.84 16.43 0.80
CA VAL A 30 -11.52 17.00 1.15
C VAL A 30 -11.26 18.32 0.40
N ARG A 31 -11.69 18.40 -0.87
CA ARG A 31 -11.50 19.61 -1.70
C ARG A 31 -12.33 20.80 -1.23
N TYR A 32 -13.54 20.56 -0.71
CA TYR A 32 -14.50 21.62 -0.36
C TYR A 32 -14.59 21.93 1.13
N THR A 33 -14.32 20.99 2.03
CA THR A 33 -14.51 21.19 3.49
C THR A 33 -13.22 21.31 4.30
N ASN A 34 -12.04 21.31 3.66
CA ASN A 34 -10.73 21.25 4.34
C ASN A 34 -10.61 20.10 5.36
N PHE A 35 -11.55 19.15 5.35
CA PHE A 35 -11.66 18.06 6.30
C PHE A 35 -10.66 16.98 5.91
N ARG A 36 -9.41 17.18 6.31
CA ARG A 36 -8.36 16.16 6.20
C ARG A 36 -8.59 15.18 7.34
N ILE A 37 -8.88 13.91 7.07
CA ILE A 37 -8.98 12.90 8.13
C ILE A 37 -7.68 12.94 8.94
N PRO A 38 -7.69 13.44 10.19
CA PRO A 38 -6.51 13.40 11.02
C PRO A 38 -6.24 11.94 11.33
N CYS A 39 -4.97 11.55 11.33
CA CYS A 39 -4.58 10.18 11.66
C CYS A 39 -5.07 9.86 13.08
N PHE A 40 -6.14 9.07 13.23
CA PHE A 40 -6.72 8.74 14.53
C PHE A 40 -5.68 8.13 15.47
N PHE A 41 -4.77 7.34 14.89
CA PHE A 41 -3.63 6.74 15.58
C PHE A 41 -2.68 7.80 16.17
N HIS A 42 -2.32 8.82 15.40
CA HIS A 42 -1.49 9.94 15.88
C HIS A 42 -2.22 10.78 16.93
N LYS A 43 -3.53 10.95 16.80
CA LYS A 43 -4.33 11.70 17.79
C LYS A 43 -4.37 11.00 19.15
N ILE A 44 -4.31 9.66 19.18
CA ILE A 44 -4.33 8.86 20.41
C ILE A 44 -2.94 8.58 20.96
N THR A 45 -1.98 8.23 20.09
CA THR A 45 -0.66 7.74 20.51
C THR A 45 0.45 8.77 20.36
N GLY A 46 0.20 9.89 19.69
CA GLY A 46 1.23 10.85 19.29
C GLY A 46 2.13 10.34 18.15
N TYR A 47 1.94 9.09 17.70
CA TYR A 47 2.84 8.45 16.76
C TYR A 47 2.32 8.43 15.32
N TYR A 48 3.23 8.66 14.36
CA TYR A 48 2.89 8.62 12.94
C TYR A 48 2.77 7.18 12.46
N CYS A 49 1.57 6.76 12.08
CA CYS A 49 1.37 5.43 11.53
C CYS A 49 1.89 5.35 10.08
N PRO A 50 2.33 4.17 9.62
CA PRO A 50 2.86 4.02 8.28
C PRO A 50 1.81 4.38 7.23
N GLY A 51 0.55 3.98 7.42
CA GLY A 51 -0.54 4.25 6.48
C GLY A 51 -0.79 5.74 6.21
N CYS A 52 -0.74 6.58 7.24
CA CYS A 52 -0.95 8.02 7.10
C CYS A 52 0.17 8.68 6.28
N GLY A 53 1.43 8.25 6.46
CA GLY A 53 2.56 8.72 5.65
C GLY A 53 2.48 8.28 4.18
N ILE A 54 1.98 7.07 3.91
CA ILE A 54 1.74 6.59 2.54
C ILE A 54 0.70 7.47 1.84
N THR A 55 -0.42 7.76 2.49
CA THR A 55 -1.48 8.59 1.90
C THR A 55 -0.99 10.01 1.62
N ARG A 56 -0.18 10.61 2.52
CA ARG A 56 0.41 11.93 2.30
C ARG A 56 1.46 11.94 1.19
N MET A 57 2.29 10.91 1.11
CA MET A 57 3.25 10.73 0.01
C MET A 57 2.51 10.70 -1.34
N PHE A 58 1.46 9.87 -1.46
CA PHE A 58 0.65 9.82 -2.68
C PHE A 58 -0.07 11.14 -2.96
N TYR A 59 -0.57 11.83 -1.93
CA TYR A 59 -1.15 13.15 -2.10
C TYR A 59 -0.13 14.12 -2.73
N HIS A 60 1.09 14.24 -2.19
CA HIS A 60 2.12 15.09 -2.79
C HIS A 60 2.55 14.66 -4.19
N LEU A 61 2.57 13.35 -4.48
CA LEU A 61 2.80 12.84 -5.83
C LEU A 61 1.73 13.31 -6.83
N THR A 62 0.45 13.44 -6.42
CA THR A 62 -0.61 13.96 -7.32
C THR A 62 -0.38 15.41 -7.74
N PHE A 63 0.33 16.20 -6.91
CA PHE A 63 0.73 17.57 -7.23
C PHE A 63 2.15 17.66 -7.81
N LEU A 64 2.79 16.53 -8.15
CA LEU A 64 4.17 16.45 -8.64
C LEU A 64 5.21 17.07 -7.69
N ASP A 65 4.91 17.14 -6.39
CA ASP A 65 5.81 17.64 -5.36
C ASP A 65 6.68 16.49 -4.82
N TRP A 66 7.69 16.12 -5.60
CA TRP A 66 8.60 15.00 -5.30
C TRP A 66 9.37 15.20 -3.99
N LYS A 67 9.72 16.46 -3.68
CA LYS A 67 10.48 16.79 -2.47
C LYS A 67 9.66 16.48 -1.23
N ARG A 68 8.44 17.01 -1.14
CA ARG A 68 7.55 16.71 0.00
C ARG A 68 7.12 15.26 0.02
N ALA A 69 6.87 14.64 -1.14
CA ALA A 69 6.52 13.22 -1.19
C ALA A 69 7.62 12.34 -0.57
N SER A 70 8.89 12.58 -0.90
CA SER A 70 10.01 11.80 -0.34
C SER A 70 10.15 11.99 1.18
N GLN A 71 9.89 13.20 1.69
CA GLN A 71 9.95 13.52 3.12
C GLN A 71 8.86 12.81 3.93
N GLU A 72 7.68 12.61 3.35
CA GLU A 72 6.58 11.93 4.05
C GLU A 72 6.87 10.44 4.31
N ASN A 73 7.59 9.76 3.42
CA ASN A 73 7.99 8.37 3.62
C ASN A 73 9.20 7.98 2.73
N TYR A 74 10.41 8.24 3.21
CA TYR A 74 11.64 7.93 2.46
C TYR A 74 11.74 6.45 2.07
N PHE A 75 11.44 5.54 3.00
CA PHE A 75 11.51 4.09 2.75
C PHE A 75 10.59 3.67 1.60
N LEU A 76 9.32 4.08 1.65
CA LEU A 76 8.37 3.74 0.60
C LEU A 76 8.70 4.42 -0.73
N PHE A 77 9.06 5.70 -0.70
CA PHE A 77 9.33 6.47 -1.91
C PHE A 77 10.44 5.85 -2.74
N TRP A 78 11.55 5.45 -2.11
CA TRP A 78 12.67 4.80 -2.78
C TRP A 78 12.43 3.33 -3.13
N SER A 79 11.50 2.66 -2.45
CA SER A 79 11.13 1.28 -2.75
C SER A 79 10.05 1.13 -3.83
N ILE A 80 9.49 2.24 -4.36
CA ILE A 80 8.50 2.21 -5.46
C ILE A 80 8.97 1.34 -6.63
N PRO A 81 10.21 1.46 -7.15
CA PRO A 81 10.68 0.62 -8.27
C PRO A 81 10.72 -0.87 -7.92
N LEU A 82 11.10 -1.21 -6.69
CA LEU A 82 11.12 -2.59 -6.19
C LEU A 82 9.69 -3.16 -6.12
N LEU A 83 8.75 -2.38 -5.59
CA LEU A 83 7.34 -2.76 -5.52
C LEU A 83 6.73 -2.93 -6.90
N LEU A 84 7.05 -2.04 -7.84
CA LEU A 84 6.60 -2.13 -9.22
C LEU A 84 7.17 -3.37 -9.90
N GLY A 85 8.46 -3.66 -9.70
CA GLY A 85 9.09 -4.89 -10.19
C GLY A 85 8.44 -6.16 -9.63
N LEU A 86 8.13 -6.18 -8.32
CA LEU A 86 7.43 -7.30 -7.69
C LEU A 86 6.01 -7.48 -8.25
N PHE A 87 5.30 -6.37 -8.48
CA PHE A 87 3.97 -6.36 -9.10
C PHE A 87 4.01 -6.89 -10.53
N LEU A 88 4.97 -6.43 -11.34
CA LEU A 88 5.16 -6.91 -12.72
C LEU A 88 5.49 -8.40 -12.75
N VAL A 89 6.42 -8.86 -11.91
CA VAL A 89 6.76 -10.29 -11.81
C VAL A 89 5.53 -11.10 -11.39
N TYR A 90 4.68 -10.57 -10.50
CA TYR A 90 3.48 -11.25 -10.02
C TYR A 90 2.39 -11.39 -11.10
N TYR A 91 2.06 -10.30 -11.81
CA TYR A 91 0.98 -10.22 -12.79
C TYR A 91 1.36 -10.62 -14.21
N PHE A 92 2.61 -10.38 -14.62
CA PHE A 92 3.16 -10.76 -15.92
C PHE A 92 4.24 -11.83 -15.75
N PRO A 93 3.85 -13.09 -15.48
CA PRO A 93 4.82 -14.16 -15.38
C PRO A 93 5.49 -14.38 -16.75
N PHE A 94 6.80 -14.09 -16.83
CA PHE A 94 7.59 -14.51 -17.99
C PHE A 94 7.64 -16.05 -18.02
N SER A 95 7.28 -16.62 -19.18
CA SER A 95 6.85 -18.02 -19.40
C SER A 95 7.76 -19.14 -18.88
N LYS A 96 9.05 -18.86 -18.58
CA LYS A 96 9.97 -19.87 -18.03
C LYS A 96 10.01 -19.93 -16.49
N PHE A 97 9.48 -18.93 -15.78
CA PHE A 97 9.51 -18.83 -14.31
C PHE A 97 8.17 -19.15 -13.63
N GLU A 98 7.13 -19.40 -14.42
CA GLU A 98 5.73 -19.42 -13.98
C GLU A 98 5.35 -20.58 -13.05
N LYS A 99 5.99 -21.75 -13.22
CA LYS A 99 5.64 -22.98 -12.47
C LYS A 99 6.52 -23.27 -11.26
N SER A 100 7.51 -22.44 -10.96
CA SER A 100 8.45 -22.72 -9.88
C SER A 100 7.87 -22.38 -8.49
N ARG A 101 7.83 -23.38 -7.59
CA ARG A 101 7.55 -23.19 -6.14
C ARG A 101 8.44 -22.10 -5.53
N TRP A 102 9.65 -21.93 -6.07
CA TRP A 102 10.61 -20.92 -5.64
C TRP A 102 10.15 -19.49 -5.94
N ARG A 103 9.42 -19.25 -7.05
CA ARG A 103 8.88 -17.91 -7.36
C ARG A 103 7.90 -17.45 -6.29
N LYS A 104 6.92 -18.29 -5.92
CA LYS A 104 5.94 -17.97 -4.87
C LYS A 104 6.62 -17.77 -3.51
N LYS A 105 7.60 -18.63 -3.19
CA LYS A 105 8.37 -18.53 -1.95
C LYS A 105 9.17 -17.21 -1.89
N LEU A 106 9.86 -16.86 -2.98
CA LEU A 106 10.63 -15.62 -3.08
C LEU A 106 9.73 -14.40 -2.94
N ILE A 107 8.63 -14.31 -3.71
CA ILE A 107 7.67 -13.20 -3.62
C ILE A 107 7.14 -13.05 -2.19
N ASN A 108 6.75 -14.15 -1.54
CA ASN A 108 6.23 -14.10 -0.18
C ASN A 108 7.29 -13.66 0.84
N ILE A 109 8.52 -14.17 0.75
CA ILE A 109 9.61 -13.77 1.65
C ILE A 109 9.92 -12.28 1.46
N THR A 110 10.03 -11.82 0.21
CA THR A 110 10.28 -10.41 -0.09
C THR A 110 9.14 -9.52 0.40
N ALA A 111 7.89 -9.94 0.24
CA ALA A 111 6.72 -9.19 0.72
C ALA A 111 6.67 -9.09 2.25
N ILE A 112 6.96 -10.19 2.96
CA ILE A 112 7.03 -10.20 4.44
C ILE A 112 8.19 -9.33 4.92
N GLY A 113 9.38 -9.49 4.33
CA GLY A 113 10.54 -8.67 4.68
C GLY A 113 10.29 -7.18 4.43
N TYR A 114 9.58 -6.85 3.35
CA TYR A 114 9.16 -5.49 3.05
C TYR A 114 8.21 -4.92 4.10
N LEU A 115 7.19 -5.68 4.51
CA LEU A 115 6.27 -5.28 5.58
C LEU A 115 7.01 -5.02 6.90
N ILE A 116 7.93 -5.91 7.27
CA ILE A 116 8.77 -5.75 8.47
C ILE A 116 9.61 -4.48 8.36
N GLY A 117 10.28 -4.25 7.22
CA GLY A 117 11.06 -3.04 6.98
C GLY A 117 10.22 -1.77 7.09
N LEU A 118 8.98 -1.80 6.62
CA LEU A 118 8.05 -0.67 6.70
C LEU A 118 7.63 -0.38 8.16
N VAL A 119 7.42 -1.41 8.97
CA VAL A 119 7.17 -1.25 10.42
C VAL A 119 8.41 -0.72 11.12
N ILE A 120 9.60 -1.26 10.85
CA ILE A 120 10.86 -0.77 11.42
C ILE A 120 11.07 0.70 11.09
N TRP A 121 10.92 1.08 9.82
CA TRP A 121 11.00 2.47 9.39
C TRP A 121 10.00 3.35 10.13
N SER A 122 8.76 2.87 10.32
CA SER A 122 7.73 3.58 11.08
C SER A 122 8.09 3.78 12.54
N VAL A 123 8.80 2.84 13.16
CA VAL A 123 9.28 2.97 14.54
C VAL A 123 10.46 3.93 14.59
N VAL A 124 11.44 3.76 13.70
CA VAL A 124 12.65 4.59 13.61
C VAL A 124 12.30 6.05 13.40
N ARG A 125 11.45 6.38 12.42
CA ARG A 125 11.06 7.76 12.14
C ARG A 125 10.35 8.43 13.32
N ASN A 126 9.65 7.62 14.09
CA ASN A 126 8.80 8.07 15.18
C ASN A 126 9.62 8.29 16.47
N ILE A 127 10.70 7.53 16.66
CA ILE A 127 11.71 7.76 17.69
C ILE A 127 12.60 8.95 17.31
N LEU A 128 13.02 9.03 16.04
CA LEU A 128 13.89 10.09 15.53
C LEU A 128 13.14 11.39 15.21
N SER A 129 11.81 11.40 15.31
CA SER A 129 10.94 12.54 14.97
C SER A 129 11.19 13.14 13.57
N ILE A 130 11.39 12.27 12.56
CA ILE A 130 11.68 12.60 11.16
C ILE A 130 10.62 12.12 10.15
#